data_AF-A0A1Y1VJ19-F1
#
_entry.id   AF-A0A1Y1VJ19-F1
#
_cell.length_a   1.000
_cell.length_b   1.000
_cell.length_c   1.000
_cell.angle_alpha   90.00
_cell.angle_beta   90.00
_cell.angle_gamma   90.00
#
_symmetry.space_group_name_H-M   'P 1'
#
loop_
_entity.id
_entity.type
_entity.pdbx_description
1 polymer ?
#
loop_
_entity_poly.entity_id
_entity_poly.type
_entity_poly.pdbx_seq_one_letter_code
_entity_poly.pdbx_strand_id
1 'polypeptide(L)'
;MIIQNIILIYILLFILYNVSSTLTKNIYVYNNSTYFENLGENVTKDLLISNEDINIYFVDECYDLTILYNFDFNIERNVKFIGMNKNGTIFDYKNTNKGIFHIEFDSNCINTGCNFSFENIIFQNYNHNGNTLLSIFQIISESMNFILKFQNCIFRNNKSIILKYLRYYDCNPNISLDKQPSIIVKKCQF
;
A
#
# COMPACT_ATOMS: atom_id res chain seq x y z
N MET A 1 42.85 25.78 -12.68
CA MET A 1 42.35 24.43 -13.01
C MET A 1 41.68 23.75 -11.81
N ILE A 2 42.33 23.63 -10.64
CA ILE A 2 41.76 22.94 -9.46
C ILE A 2 40.43 23.55 -8.98
N ILE A 3 40.35 24.88 -8.85
CA ILE A 3 39.13 25.57 -8.36
C ILE A 3 37.92 25.35 -9.28
N GLN A 4 38.12 25.34 -10.60
CA GLN A 4 37.05 25.09 -11.57
C GLN A 4 36.48 23.68 -11.45
N ASN A 5 37.34 22.67 -11.23
CA ASN A 5 36.91 21.29 -11.03
C ASN A 5 36.11 21.11 -9.74
N ILE A 6 36.50 21.80 -8.67
CA ILE A 6 35.77 21.78 -7.39
C ILE A 6 34.36 22.34 -7.58
N ILE A 7 34.23 23.50 -8.25
CA ILE A 7 32.93 24.12 -8.53
C ILE A 7 32.04 23.19 -9.37
N LEU A 8 32.61 22.52 -10.38
CA LEU A 8 31.86 21.59 -11.23
C LEU A 8 31.34 20.38 -10.45
N ILE A 9 32.14 19.85 -9.51
CA ILE A 9 31.73 18.75 -8.62
C ILE A 9 30.58 19.21 -7.71
N TYR A 10 30.66 20.40 -7.12
CA TYR A 10 29.57 20.91 -6.28
C TYR A 10 28.27 21.12 -7.08
N ILE A 11 28.36 21.61 -8.31
CA ILE A 11 27.19 21.75 -9.20
C ILE A 11 26.61 20.37 -9.52
N LEU A 12 27.44 19.38 -9.86
CA LEU A 12 27.00 18.02 -10.14
C LEU A 12 26.32 17.38 -8.91
N LEU A 13 26.92 17.50 -7.74
CA LEU A 13 26.34 16.99 -6.48
C LEU A 13 25.03 17.69 -6.14
N PHE A 14 24.91 18.99 -6.40
CA PHE A 14 23.66 19.74 -6.21
C PHE A 14 22.58 19.27 -7.19
N ILE A 15 22.92 19.05 -8.46
CA ILE A 15 21.97 18.51 -9.44
C ILE A 15 21.53 17.10 -9.03
N LEU A 16 22.46 16.21 -8.67
CA LEU A 16 22.15 14.86 -8.22
C LEU A 16 21.29 14.85 -6.95
N TYR A 17 21.57 15.74 -6.01
CA TYR A 17 20.77 15.90 -4.79
C TYR A 17 19.33 16.30 -5.11
N ASN A 18 19.13 17.31 -5.97
CA ASN A 18 17.79 17.75 -6.35
C ASN A 18 17.05 16.76 -7.27
N VAL A 19 17.77 15.96 -8.05
CA VAL A 19 17.18 14.86 -8.85
C VAL A 19 16.77 13.68 -7.97
N SER A 20 17.40 13.51 -6.80
CA SER A 20 17.13 12.40 -5.89
C SER A 20 15.93 12.57 -4.96
N SER A 21 15.33 13.77 -4.87
CA SER A 21 14.05 13.90 -4.17
C SER A 21 12.98 13.21 -4.98
N THR A 22 12.67 11.96 -4.62
CA THR A 22 11.53 11.22 -5.16
C THR A 22 10.28 12.08 -4.99
N LEU A 23 9.76 12.57 -6.11
CA LEU A 23 8.49 13.26 -6.13
C LEU A 23 7.44 12.31 -5.53
N THR A 24 6.72 12.81 -4.53
CA THR A 24 5.69 12.05 -3.83
C THR A 24 4.40 12.85 -3.84
N LYS A 25 3.37 12.28 -4.45
CA LYS A 25 2.03 12.84 -4.48
C LYS A 25 1.35 12.59 -3.14
N ASN A 26 0.86 13.65 -2.50
CA ASN A 26 0.12 13.56 -1.24
C ASN A 26 -1.38 13.77 -1.51
N ILE A 27 -2.21 12.83 -1.08
CA ILE A 27 -3.66 12.83 -1.29
C ILE A 27 -4.35 12.75 0.07
N TYR A 28 -5.35 13.60 0.29
CA TYR A 28 -6.14 13.63 1.53
C TYR A 28 -7.54 13.13 1.24
N VAL A 29 -7.94 12.06 1.93
CA VAL A 29 -9.20 11.35 1.71
C VAL A 29 -10.11 11.56 2.91
N TYR A 30 -11.38 11.85 2.65
CA TYR A 30 -12.44 12.02 3.65
C TYR A 30 -13.50 10.94 3.45
N ASN A 31 -14.16 10.49 4.53
CA ASN A 31 -15.07 9.35 4.54
C ASN A 31 -16.26 9.51 3.59
N ASN A 32 -16.76 10.74 3.42
CA ASN A 32 -17.88 11.04 2.51
C ASN A 32 -17.43 11.62 1.16
N SER A 33 -16.17 11.42 0.78
CA SER A 33 -15.64 11.88 -0.49
C SER A 33 -15.89 10.85 -1.59
N THR A 34 -16.17 11.33 -2.80
CA THR A 34 -16.21 10.47 -4.00
C THR A 34 -14.87 9.79 -4.26
N TYR A 35 -13.77 10.35 -3.74
CA TYR A 35 -12.47 9.72 -3.79
C TYR A 35 -12.45 8.41 -3.00
N PHE A 36 -12.99 8.42 -1.77
CA PHE A 36 -13.06 7.24 -0.91
C PHE A 36 -14.00 6.17 -1.49
N GLU A 37 -15.15 6.59 -2.01
CA GLU A 37 -16.11 5.68 -2.68
C GLU A 37 -15.48 4.93 -3.87
N ASN A 38 -14.49 5.52 -4.54
CA ASN A 38 -13.81 4.92 -5.67
C ASN A 38 -12.29 4.77 -5.39
N LEU A 39 -11.92 4.47 -4.14
CA LEU A 39 -10.53 4.52 -3.69
C LEU A 39 -9.60 3.65 -4.55
N GLY A 40 -9.97 2.40 -4.85
CA GLY A 40 -9.16 1.51 -5.69
C GLY A 40 -8.89 2.06 -7.10
N GLU A 41 -9.96 2.49 -7.78
CA GLU A 41 -9.88 3.08 -9.11
C GLU A 41 -9.06 4.38 -9.12
N ASN A 42 -9.32 5.27 -8.16
CA ASN A 42 -8.63 6.55 -8.09
C ASN A 42 -7.13 6.40 -7.82
N VAL A 43 -6.74 5.50 -6.92
CA VAL A 43 -5.33 5.22 -6.63
C VAL A 43 -4.64 4.62 -7.84
N THR A 44 -5.27 3.64 -8.49
CA THR A 44 -4.74 3.03 -9.70
C THR A 44 -4.57 4.06 -10.82
N LYS A 45 -5.56 4.91 -11.02
CA LYS A 45 -5.50 6.02 -12.00
C LYS A 45 -4.40 7.03 -11.66
N ASP A 46 -4.24 7.37 -10.38
CA ASP A 46 -3.19 8.28 -9.93
C ASP A 46 -1.79 7.68 -10.17
N LEU A 47 -1.62 6.36 -9.98
CA LEU A 47 -0.37 5.65 -10.28
C LEU A 47 -0.05 5.62 -11.77
N LEU A 48 -1.06 5.50 -12.64
CA LEU A 48 -0.88 5.47 -14.10
C LEU A 48 -0.49 6.84 -14.68
N ILE A 49 -1.04 7.93 -14.14
CA ILE A 49 -0.81 9.29 -14.65
C ILE A 49 0.46 9.90 -14.04
N SER A 50 0.78 9.52 -12.80
CA SER A 50 1.87 10.10 -12.03
C SER A 50 3.16 9.29 -12.16
N ASN A 51 4.30 9.98 -12.26
CA ASN A 51 5.62 9.34 -12.11
C ASN A 51 6.12 9.36 -10.65
N GLU A 52 5.21 9.56 -9.70
CA GLU A 52 5.51 9.83 -8.30
C GLU A 52 5.01 8.69 -7.41
N ASP A 53 5.69 8.47 -6.29
CA ASP A 53 5.14 7.63 -5.21
C ASP A 53 3.91 8.31 -4.61
N ILE A 54 3.00 7.55 -3.99
CA ILE A 54 1.74 8.09 -3.47
C ILE A 54 1.62 7.89 -1.96
N ASN A 55 1.38 8.99 -1.24
CA ASN A 55 0.91 8.98 0.14
C ASN A 55 -0.56 9.36 0.21
N ILE A 56 -1.36 8.53 0.87
CA ILE A 56 -2.79 8.74 1.06
C ILE A 56 -3.06 8.90 2.55
N TYR A 57 -3.55 10.07 2.92
CA TYR A 57 -3.84 10.48 4.28
C TYR A 57 -5.34 10.37 4.53
N PHE A 58 -5.73 9.49 5.44
CA PHE A 58 -7.10 9.33 5.90
C PHE A 58 -7.33 10.30 7.07
N VAL A 59 -8.03 11.41 6.77
CA VAL A 59 -8.19 12.55 7.67
C VAL A 59 -9.19 12.27 8.79
N ASP A 60 -10.27 11.55 8.48
CA ASP A 60 -11.33 11.28 9.43
C ASP A 60 -10.94 10.20 10.44
N GLU A 61 -11.64 10.18 11.58
CA GLU A 61 -11.40 9.17 12.62
C GLU A 61 -11.85 7.77 12.19
N CYS A 62 -12.93 7.67 11.41
CA CYS A 62 -13.56 6.40 11.08
C CYS A 62 -14.07 6.39 9.64
N TYR A 63 -13.81 5.28 8.94
CA TYR A 63 -14.24 4.99 7.59
C TYR A 63 -15.11 3.74 7.58
N ASP A 64 -16.29 3.85 6.97
CA ASP A 64 -17.24 2.73 6.85
C ASP A 64 -16.91 1.91 5.61
N LEU A 65 -16.33 0.73 5.80
CA LEU A 65 -15.94 -0.15 4.71
C LEU A 65 -17.09 -0.98 4.13
N THR A 66 -18.31 -0.85 4.67
CA THR A 66 -19.49 -1.59 4.16
C THR A 66 -20.07 -1.00 2.88
N ILE A 67 -19.67 0.23 2.54
CA ILE A 67 -20.15 0.96 1.36
C ILE A 67 -19.63 0.29 0.07
N LEU A 68 -18.48 -0.37 0.14
CA LEU A 68 -17.74 -0.87 -1.04
C LEU A 68 -17.58 -2.38 -0.98
N TYR A 69 -17.72 -3.06 -2.11
CA TYR A 69 -17.51 -4.50 -2.16
C TYR A 69 -16.05 -4.85 -1.93
N ASN A 70 -15.16 -4.35 -2.81
CA ASN A 70 -13.71 -4.51 -2.71
C ASN A 70 -13.03 -3.19 -3.10
N PHE A 71 -11.79 -3.04 -2.66
CA PHE A 71 -10.85 -2.06 -3.13
C PHE A 71 -9.82 -2.80 -3.99
N ASP A 72 -9.94 -2.65 -5.31
CA ASP A 72 -9.01 -3.26 -6.27
C ASP A 72 -7.89 -2.26 -6.60
N PHE A 73 -6.65 -2.65 -6.36
CA PHE A 73 -5.45 -1.83 -6.61
C PHE A 73 -4.52 -2.55 -7.58
N ASN A 74 -4.10 -1.85 -8.64
CA ASN A 74 -2.92 -2.24 -9.42
C ASN A 74 -1.73 -1.36 -9.00
N ILE A 75 -0.77 -1.98 -8.30
CA ILE A 75 0.38 -1.32 -7.69
C ILE A 75 1.56 -1.43 -8.63
N GLU A 76 1.98 -0.29 -9.19
CA GLU A 76 3.17 -0.19 -10.05
C GLU A 76 4.35 0.53 -9.37
N ARG A 77 4.10 1.17 -8.21
CA ARG A 77 5.05 2.01 -7.46
C ARG A 77 4.74 1.99 -5.97
N ASN A 78 5.44 2.80 -5.17
CA ASN A 78 5.18 2.81 -3.74
C ASN A 78 3.87 3.54 -3.41
N VAL A 79 3.05 2.88 -2.59
CA VAL A 79 1.80 3.43 -2.06
C VAL A 79 1.81 3.32 -0.55
N LYS A 80 1.44 4.39 0.12
CA LYS A 80 1.37 4.43 1.59
C LYS A 80 0.04 5.01 2.06
N PHE A 81 -0.70 4.22 2.81
CA PHE A 81 -1.95 4.61 3.46
C PHE A 81 -1.66 4.99 4.91
N ILE A 82 -2.06 6.19 5.32
CA ILE A 82 -1.67 6.80 6.59
C ILE A 82 -2.92 7.30 7.31
N GLY A 83 -3.20 6.74 8.49
CA GLY A 83 -4.22 7.29 9.38
C GLY A 83 -3.72 8.55 10.08
N MET A 84 -4.45 9.67 9.96
CA MET A 84 -4.06 10.93 10.59
C MET A 84 -4.52 11.07 12.05
N ASN A 85 -5.46 10.24 12.51
CA ASN A 85 -5.93 10.33 13.88
C ASN A 85 -4.82 9.89 14.86
N LYS A 86 -4.62 10.67 15.93
CA LYS A 86 -3.60 10.42 16.97
C LYS A 86 -3.67 9.02 17.57
N ASN A 87 -4.87 8.45 17.67
CA ASN A 87 -5.10 7.13 18.27
C ASN A 87 -5.29 6.03 17.21
N GLY A 88 -5.00 6.33 15.94
CA GLY A 88 -5.23 5.46 14.80
C GLY A 88 -6.57 5.76 14.10
N THR A 89 -6.55 5.74 12.78
CA THR A 89 -7.77 5.87 11.96
C THR A 89 -8.46 4.52 11.82
N ILE A 90 -9.76 4.46 12.07
CA ILE A 90 -10.55 3.23 12.07
C ILE A 90 -11.08 2.92 10.68
N PHE A 91 -10.79 1.73 10.21
CA PHE A 91 -11.44 1.07 9.09
C PHE A 91 -12.41 0.03 9.65
N ASP A 92 -13.70 0.38 9.70
CA ASP A 92 -14.73 -0.45 10.32
C ASP A 92 -15.50 -1.23 9.27
N TYR A 93 -15.42 -2.56 9.37
CA TYR A 93 -16.12 -3.49 8.50
C TYR A 93 -17.53 -3.82 8.97
N LYS A 94 -17.93 -3.39 10.18
CA LYS A 94 -19.25 -3.61 10.79
C LYS A 94 -19.74 -5.07 10.73
N ASN A 95 -18.83 -6.03 10.94
CA ASN A 95 -19.09 -7.47 10.87
C ASN A 95 -19.54 -7.96 9.48
N THR A 96 -19.15 -7.26 8.41
CA THR A 96 -19.35 -7.70 7.03
C THR A 96 -18.06 -8.28 6.43
N ASN A 97 -18.19 -8.89 5.25
CA ASN A 97 -17.09 -9.39 4.44
C ASN A 97 -16.71 -8.45 3.29
N LYS A 98 -17.23 -7.22 3.30
CA LYS A 98 -17.00 -6.17 2.29
C LYS A 98 -15.71 -5.40 2.55
N GLY A 99 -15.35 -4.47 1.67
CA GLY A 99 -14.19 -3.59 1.80
C GLY A 99 -12.84 -4.33 1.78
N ILE A 100 -12.77 -5.46 1.09
CA ILE A 100 -11.55 -6.25 0.97
C ILE A 100 -10.53 -5.49 0.14
N PHE A 101 -9.26 -5.50 0.54
CA PHE A 101 -8.15 -4.96 -0.24
C PHE A 101 -7.64 -6.04 -1.20
N HIS A 102 -8.03 -5.96 -2.47
CA HIS A 102 -7.45 -6.76 -3.54
C HIS A 102 -6.25 -6.01 -4.10
N ILE A 103 -5.08 -6.60 -3.96
CA ILE A 103 -3.81 -5.95 -4.28
C ILE A 103 -3.13 -6.76 -5.36
N GLU A 104 -3.02 -6.16 -6.53
CA GLU A 104 -2.20 -6.65 -7.62
C GLU A 104 -0.91 -5.85 -7.70
N PHE A 105 0.25 -6.52 -7.78
CA PHE A 105 1.51 -5.84 -8.07
C PHE A 105 1.92 -6.13 -9.51
N ASP A 106 2.06 -5.07 -10.28
CA ASP A 106 2.38 -5.12 -11.71
C ASP A 106 3.81 -5.61 -11.98
N SER A 107 4.04 -6.03 -13.22
CA SER A 107 5.35 -6.32 -13.79
C SER A 107 6.40 -5.22 -13.59
N ASN A 108 6.00 -3.94 -13.57
CA ASN A 108 6.90 -2.82 -13.29
C ASN A 108 7.60 -2.95 -11.92
N CYS A 109 6.93 -3.59 -10.95
CA CYS A 109 7.49 -3.85 -9.62
C CYS A 109 8.58 -4.93 -9.60
N ILE A 110 8.67 -5.78 -10.62
CA ILE A 110 9.61 -6.92 -10.65
C ILE A 110 11.07 -6.44 -10.53
N ASN A 111 11.38 -5.29 -11.14
CA ASN A 111 12.75 -4.79 -11.21
C ASN A 111 13.09 -3.76 -10.13
N THR A 112 12.12 -2.94 -9.73
CA THR A 112 12.34 -1.82 -8.82
C THR A 112 12.03 -2.17 -7.36
N GLY A 113 11.16 -3.15 -7.13
CA GLY A 113 10.59 -3.42 -5.81
C GLY A 113 9.52 -2.37 -5.47
N CYS A 114 8.28 -2.82 -5.29
CA CYS A 114 7.19 -1.93 -4.86
C CYS A 114 6.83 -2.16 -3.41
N ASN A 115 6.56 -1.07 -2.70
CA ASN A 115 6.07 -1.10 -1.33
C ASN A 115 4.64 -0.60 -1.26
N PHE A 116 3.72 -1.45 -0.83
CA PHE A 116 2.40 -1.02 -0.39
C PHE A 116 2.35 -1.08 1.14
N SER A 117 2.04 0.03 1.79
CA SER A 117 2.11 0.12 3.24
C SER A 117 0.91 0.78 3.89
N PHE A 118 0.61 0.34 5.11
CA PHE A 118 -0.41 0.89 6.00
C PHE A 118 0.26 1.36 7.28
N GLU A 119 -0.02 2.59 7.70
CA GLU A 119 0.52 3.19 8.90
C GLU A 119 -0.60 3.81 9.75
N ASN A 120 -0.61 3.48 11.05
CA ASN A 120 -1.53 4.06 12.02
C ASN A 120 -3.02 3.86 11.69
N ILE A 121 -3.37 2.65 11.26
CA ILE A 121 -4.74 2.24 10.89
C ILE A 121 -5.21 1.10 11.78
N ILE A 122 -6.47 1.18 12.23
CA ILE A 122 -7.18 0.17 13.01
C ILE A 122 -8.16 -0.54 12.08
N PHE A 123 -7.88 -1.80 11.73
CA PHE A 123 -8.80 -2.65 10.99
C PHE A 123 -9.70 -3.40 11.97
N GLN A 124 -11.01 -3.20 11.94
CA GLN A 124 -11.89 -3.78 12.94
C GLN A 124 -13.18 -4.40 12.46
N ASN A 125 -13.64 -5.41 13.20
CA ASN A 125 -14.93 -6.06 13.00
C ASN A 125 -15.06 -6.70 11.61
N TYR A 126 -13.98 -7.17 10.98
CA TYR A 126 -14.10 -7.94 9.73
C TYR A 126 -14.61 -9.35 10.02
N ASN A 127 -15.56 -9.84 9.22
CA ASN A 127 -16.12 -11.18 9.36
C ASN A 127 -16.40 -11.79 7.98
N HIS A 128 -15.75 -12.91 7.67
CA HIS A 128 -15.94 -13.58 6.38
C HIS A 128 -17.24 -14.39 6.27
N ASN A 129 -18.08 -14.43 7.31
CA ASN A 129 -19.35 -15.16 7.37
C ASN A 129 -19.26 -16.63 6.93
N GLY A 130 -18.24 -17.35 7.42
CA GLY A 130 -17.95 -18.74 7.07
C GLY A 130 -17.24 -18.95 5.73
N ASN A 131 -17.07 -17.91 4.90
CA ASN A 131 -16.34 -18.03 3.64
C ASN A 131 -14.83 -17.96 3.88
N THR A 132 -14.21 -19.13 4.04
CA THR A 132 -12.77 -19.27 4.26
C THR A 132 -11.92 -18.86 3.07
N LEU A 133 -12.50 -18.46 1.93
CA LEU A 133 -11.77 -17.89 0.78
C LEU A 133 -11.55 -16.39 0.92
N LEU A 134 -12.28 -15.69 1.79
CA LEU A 134 -12.12 -14.25 2.00
C LEU A 134 -11.09 -13.91 3.10
N SER A 135 -10.44 -12.76 2.96
CA SER A 135 -9.52 -12.17 3.93
C SER A 135 -9.54 -10.65 3.78
N ILE A 136 -9.02 -9.90 4.76
CA ILE A 136 -8.96 -8.43 4.66
C ILE A 136 -8.07 -8.00 3.48
N PHE A 137 -6.90 -8.62 3.35
CA PHE A 137 -5.98 -8.41 2.24
C PHE A 137 -5.91 -9.67 1.40
N GLN A 138 -6.10 -9.53 0.10
CA GLN A 138 -5.85 -10.57 -0.88
C GLN A 138 -4.83 -10.04 -1.87
N ILE A 139 -3.61 -10.57 -1.78
CA ILE A 139 -2.56 -10.24 -2.73
C ILE A 139 -2.61 -11.26 -3.85
N ILE A 140 -2.70 -10.76 -5.07
CA ILE A 140 -2.58 -11.51 -6.31
C ILE A 140 -1.37 -10.94 -7.01
N SER A 141 -0.30 -11.69 -7.21
CA SER A 141 0.85 -11.10 -7.91
C SER A 141 1.67 -12.10 -8.70
N GLU A 142 2.03 -11.67 -9.90
CA GLU A 142 3.09 -12.28 -10.72
C GLU A 142 4.48 -11.83 -10.27
N SER A 143 4.59 -10.65 -9.66
CA SER A 143 5.83 -10.13 -9.10
C SER A 143 6.19 -10.82 -7.79
N MET A 144 7.46 -11.22 -7.70
CA MET A 144 8.07 -11.74 -6.46
C MET A 144 8.85 -10.65 -5.72
N ASN A 145 8.88 -9.41 -6.23
CA ASN A 145 9.65 -8.32 -5.66
C ASN A 145 8.70 -7.23 -5.15
N PHE A 146 7.97 -7.54 -4.07
CA PHE A 146 7.10 -6.58 -3.41
C PHE A 146 7.24 -6.63 -1.90
N ILE A 147 6.90 -5.52 -1.26
CA ILE A 147 6.82 -5.38 0.18
C ILE A 147 5.39 -4.95 0.53
N LEU A 148 4.71 -5.73 1.36
CA LEU A 148 3.50 -5.30 2.04
C LEU A 148 3.85 -5.01 3.50
N LYS A 149 3.63 -3.76 3.95
CA LYS A 149 4.07 -3.32 5.28
C LYS A 149 2.93 -2.79 6.13
N PHE A 150 2.87 -3.25 7.37
CA PHE A 150 1.98 -2.75 8.42
C PHE A 150 2.81 -2.12 9.54
N GLN A 151 2.54 -0.86 9.87
CA GLN A 151 3.28 -0.10 10.87
C GLN A 151 2.31 0.58 11.85
N ASN A 152 2.44 0.28 13.14
CA ASN A 152 1.54 0.86 14.16
C ASN A 152 0.04 0.60 13.87
N CYS A 153 -0.29 -0.58 13.35
CA CYS A 153 -1.67 -0.97 13.03
C CYS A 153 -2.30 -1.79 14.15
N ILE A 154 -3.62 -1.77 14.26
CA ILE A 154 -4.37 -2.62 15.20
C ILE A 154 -5.38 -3.44 14.41
N PHE A 155 -5.44 -4.74 14.66
CA PHE A 155 -6.41 -5.65 14.06
C PHE A 155 -7.37 -6.11 15.17
N ARG A 156 -8.52 -5.44 15.32
CA ARG A 156 -9.43 -5.64 16.47
C ARG A 156 -10.69 -6.39 16.08
N ASN A 157 -11.06 -7.44 16.82
CA ASN A 157 -12.31 -8.19 16.61
C ASN A 157 -12.50 -8.74 15.19
N ASN A 158 -11.41 -9.07 14.49
CA ASN A 158 -11.49 -9.65 13.16
C ASN A 158 -11.64 -11.17 13.28
N LYS A 159 -12.76 -11.71 12.78
CA LYS A 159 -13.10 -13.14 12.85
C LYS A 159 -12.78 -13.85 11.53
N SER A 160 -11.58 -13.62 10.99
CA SER A 160 -11.14 -14.19 9.72
C SER A 160 -9.62 -14.13 9.59
N ILE A 161 -9.12 -14.84 8.58
CA ILE A 161 -7.78 -14.64 8.02
C ILE A 161 -7.63 -13.16 7.63
N ILE A 162 -6.56 -12.52 8.09
CA ILE A 162 -6.25 -11.11 7.78
C ILE A 162 -5.67 -11.01 6.37
N LEU A 163 -4.73 -11.87 6.00
CA LEU A 163 -4.01 -11.78 4.74
C LEU A 163 -3.98 -13.13 4.04
N LYS A 164 -4.22 -13.10 2.72
CA LYS A 164 -3.94 -14.20 1.81
C LYS A 164 -3.06 -13.72 0.69
N TYR A 165 -2.14 -14.58 0.30
CA TYR A 165 -1.32 -14.41 -0.88
C TYR A 165 -1.64 -15.55 -1.84
N LEU A 166 -2.23 -15.20 -2.98
CA LEU A 166 -2.61 -16.12 -4.05
C LEU A 166 -1.61 -15.94 -5.20
N ARG A 167 -0.96 -17.02 -5.60
CA ARG A 167 0.06 -17.01 -6.65
C ARG A 167 -0.48 -17.71 -7.90
N TYR A 168 -0.41 -17.04 -9.05
CA TYR A 168 -1.03 -17.51 -10.30
C TYR A 168 -0.20 -18.52 -11.11
N TYR A 169 1.11 -18.71 -10.83
CA TYR A 169 1.98 -19.60 -11.62
C TYR A 169 2.87 -20.52 -10.79
N ASP A 170 3.26 -21.63 -11.42
CA ASP A 170 4.24 -22.60 -10.95
C ASP A 170 5.53 -21.88 -10.54
N CYS A 171 6.07 -22.28 -9.39
CA CYS A 171 7.29 -21.71 -8.84
C CYS A 171 8.43 -21.86 -9.86
N ASN A 172 8.84 -20.78 -10.53
CA ASN A 172 10.07 -20.80 -11.31
C ASN A 172 11.21 -21.18 -10.34
N PRO A 173 11.85 -22.35 -10.51
CA PRO A 173 12.85 -22.84 -9.57
C PRO A 173 14.11 -21.96 -9.54
N ASN A 174 14.26 -21.05 -10.51
CA ASN A 174 15.41 -20.16 -10.68
C ASN A 174 15.16 -18.73 -10.16
N ILE A 175 14.16 -18.51 -9.30
CA ILE A 175 13.97 -17.19 -8.67
C ILE A 175 15.15 -16.91 -7.75
N SER A 176 15.83 -15.79 -8.00
CA SER A 176 16.93 -15.33 -7.17
C SER A 176 16.45 -15.04 -5.75
N LEU A 177 17.22 -15.49 -4.75
CA LEU A 177 16.90 -15.39 -3.32
C LEU A 177 16.68 -13.94 -2.83
N ASP A 178 17.21 -12.96 -3.56
CA ASP A 178 17.10 -11.53 -3.27
C ASP A 178 15.76 -10.90 -3.72
N LYS A 179 14.96 -11.60 -4.53
CA LYS A 179 13.66 -11.13 -5.04
C LYS A 179 12.52 -11.98 -4.48
N GLN A 180 12.20 -11.76 -3.21
CA GLN A 180 11.11 -12.46 -2.52
C GLN A 180 10.06 -11.50 -1.96
N PRO A 181 8.77 -11.89 -2.04
CA PRO A 181 7.69 -11.10 -1.49
C PRO A 181 7.87 -11.02 0.02
N SER A 182 7.81 -9.82 0.57
CA SER A 182 8.06 -9.57 1.98
C SER A 182 6.83 -8.98 2.64
N ILE A 183 6.38 -9.60 3.73
CA ILE A 183 5.32 -9.05 4.58
C ILE A 183 5.98 -8.58 5.87
N ILE A 184 5.94 -7.27 6.11
CA ILE A 184 6.60 -6.64 7.25
C ILE A 184 5.55 -6.13 8.23
N VAL A 185 5.56 -6.64 9.45
CA VAL A 185 4.65 -6.23 10.53
C VAL A 185 5.46 -5.62 11.67
N LYS A 186 5.24 -4.34 11.97
CA LYS A 186 6.01 -3.59 12.99
C LYS A 186 5.09 -2.83 13.94
N LYS A 187 5.24 -3.09 15.24
CA LYS A 187 4.45 -2.46 16.31
C LYS A 187 2.93 -2.59 16.08
N CYS A 188 2.49 -3.73 15.54
CA CYS A 188 1.07 -4.01 15.35
C CYS A 188 0.49 -4.81 16.51
N GLN A 189 -0.80 -4.63 16.76
CA GLN A 189 -1.59 -5.40 17.75
C GLN A 189 -2.63 -6.23 17.01
N PHE A 190 -2.89 -7.44 17.50
CA PHE A 190 -3.82 -8.42 16.94
C PHE A 190 -4.76 -8.95 18.01
#